data_AF-A0A7L1CVQ5-F1
#
_entry.id   AF-A0A7L1CVQ5-F1
#
_cell.length_a   1.000
_cell.length_b   1.000
_cell.length_c   1.000
_cell.angle_alpha   90.00
_cell.angle_beta   90.00
_cell.angle_gamma   90.00
#
_symmetry.space_group_name_H-M   'P 1'
#
loop_
_entity.id
_entity.type
_entity.pdbx_description
1 polymer ?
#
loop_
_entity_poly.entity_id
_entity_poly.type
_entity_poly.pdbx_seq_one_letter_code
_entity_poly.pdbx_strand_id
1 'polypeptide(L)'
;GSLGLGLGSTIDITLIDSRPTKIPTVVRGPILINGQPQGALLLGHSSSGLKGLFVLPRVIDSDCCEINIVAQTSFPPLHIWKGSRIAQLVPVPQLTACMKALSPRDPGTGGFGSTGGMALLTVPMHQRAVVTTVLVHGQEQLTKQVLLDTGADLSIVS
;
A
#
# COMPACT_ATOMS: atom_id res chain seq x y z
N GLY A 1 -5.48 -7.48 -31.10
CA GLY A 1 -5.72 -6.29 -30.24
C GLY A 1 -5.26 -6.61 -28.83
N SER A 2 -4.79 -5.62 -28.07
CA SER A 2 -4.45 -5.80 -26.66
C SER A 2 -5.72 -5.82 -25.80
N LEU A 3 -5.76 -6.66 -24.76
CA LEU A 3 -6.90 -6.75 -23.84
C LEU A 3 -6.97 -5.55 -22.88
N GLY A 4 -5.81 -5.06 -22.42
CA GLY A 4 -5.73 -3.97 -21.45
C GLY A 4 -5.25 -2.64 -22.04
N LEU A 5 -5.60 -1.55 -21.35
CA LEU A 5 -5.07 -0.20 -21.58
C LEU A 5 -3.79 -0.01 -20.77
N GLY A 6 -2.66 0.25 -21.43
CA GLY A 6 -1.37 0.41 -20.76
C GLY A 6 -1.32 1.65 -19.85
N LEU A 7 -0.77 1.48 -18.65
CA LEU A 7 -0.55 2.53 -17.66
C LEU A 7 0.94 2.76 -17.42
N GLY A 8 1.36 4.02 -17.54
CA GLY A 8 2.72 4.45 -17.28
C GLY A 8 2.88 5.30 -16.02
N SER A 9 4.10 5.32 -15.49
CA SER A 9 4.46 6.25 -14.41
C SER A 9 4.45 7.70 -14.89
N THR A 10 3.98 8.62 -14.05
CA THR A 10 4.01 10.07 -14.35
C THR A 10 5.35 10.72 -14.04
N ILE A 11 6.17 10.04 -13.24
CA ILE A 11 7.46 10.52 -12.72
C ILE A 11 8.53 9.44 -12.87
N ASP A 12 9.80 9.85 -12.83
CA ASP A 12 10.90 8.92 -12.59
C ASP A 12 10.84 8.48 -11.12
N ILE A 13 11.01 7.19 -10.87
CA ILE A 13 10.99 6.64 -9.51
C ILE A 13 12.04 5.55 -9.34
N THR A 14 12.72 5.55 -8.20
CA THR A 14 13.63 4.48 -7.80
C THR A 14 13.01 3.74 -6.61
N LEU A 15 12.76 2.44 -6.79
CA LEU A 15 12.39 1.54 -5.70
C LEU A 15 13.68 1.12 -4.99
N ILE A 16 13.96 1.73 -3.84
CA ILE A 16 15.22 1.52 -3.08
C ILE A 16 15.20 0.26 -2.22
N ASP A 17 14.02 -0.29 -1.94
CA ASP A 17 13.81 -1.51 -1.17
C ASP A 17 12.67 -2.34 -1.78
N SER A 18 12.32 -3.44 -1.13
CA SER A 18 11.24 -4.33 -1.56
C SER A 18 9.86 -3.94 -1.01
N ARG A 19 9.70 -2.76 -0.41
CA ARG A 19 8.40 -2.33 0.13
C ARG A 19 7.47 -1.89 -1.00
N PRO A 20 6.17 -2.23 -0.92
CA PRO A 20 5.17 -1.70 -1.85
C PRO A 20 5.16 -0.18 -1.85
N THR A 21 5.31 0.40 -3.02
CA THR A 21 5.37 1.85 -3.23
C THR A 21 4.25 2.28 -4.19
N LYS A 22 3.56 3.37 -3.84
CA LYS A 22 2.53 3.99 -4.68
C LYS A 22 3.21 4.80 -5.79
N ILE A 23 2.85 4.51 -7.04
CA ILE A 23 3.35 5.17 -8.25
C ILE A 23 2.17 5.89 -8.92
N PRO A 24 2.24 7.23 -9.06
CA PRO A 24 1.16 8.01 -9.65
C PRO A 24 1.06 7.79 -11.16
N THR A 25 -0.17 7.74 -11.66
CA THR A 25 -0.44 7.65 -13.11
C THR A 25 -1.12 8.91 -13.62
N VAL A 26 -0.99 9.18 -14.91
CA VAL A 26 -1.69 10.28 -15.60
C VAL A 26 -3.18 9.97 -15.83
N VAL A 27 -3.56 8.70 -15.69
CA VAL A 27 -4.93 8.24 -15.93
C VAL A 27 -5.74 8.47 -14.67
N ARG A 28 -6.83 9.23 -14.80
CA ARG A 28 -7.84 9.41 -13.76
C ARG A 28 -9.08 8.65 -14.17
N GLY A 29 -9.82 8.14 -13.19
CA GLY A 29 -11.11 7.52 -13.46
C GLY A 29 -12.25 8.53 -13.47
N PRO A 30 -13.47 8.09 -13.78
CA PRO A 30 -13.85 6.70 -14.08
C PRO A 30 -13.41 6.24 -15.48
N ILE A 31 -13.22 4.93 -15.66
CA ILE A 31 -12.91 4.37 -16.98
C ILE A 31 -14.22 4.31 -17.78
N LEU A 32 -14.28 5.02 -18.90
CA LEU A 32 -15.50 5.10 -19.72
C LEU A 32 -15.43 4.14 -20.92
N ILE A 33 -16.42 3.26 -21.03
CA ILE A 33 -16.61 2.38 -22.20
C ILE A 33 -18.00 2.65 -22.76
N ASN A 34 -18.08 3.06 -24.03
CA ASN A 34 -19.33 3.46 -24.68
C ASN A 34 -20.10 4.53 -23.87
N GLY A 35 -19.38 5.45 -23.22
CA GLY A 35 -19.94 6.52 -22.40
C GLY A 35 -20.40 6.09 -21.00
N GLN A 36 -20.23 4.83 -20.60
CA GLN A 36 -20.62 4.34 -19.28
C GLN A 36 -19.40 4.07 -18.40
N PRO A 37 -19.45 4.41 -17.09
CA PRO A 37 -18.38 4.11 -16.15
C PRO A 37 -18.28 2.61 -15.90
N GLN A 38 -17.08 2.06 -16.05
CA GLN A 38 -16.79 0.63 -15.89
C GLN A 38 -15.71 0.44 -14.83
N GLY A 39 -15.88 -0.59 -14.00
CA GLY A 39 -14.81 -1.09 -13.13
C GLY A 39 -13.71 -1.79 -13.94
N ALA A 40 -12.51 -1.85 -13.39
CA ALA A 40 -11.39 -2.51 -14.07
C ALA A 40 -10.46 -3.22 -13.08
N LEU A 41 -9.68 -4.16 -13.62
CA LEU A 41 -8.57 -4.78 -12.93
C LEU A 41 -7.27 -4.11 -13.37
N LEU A 42 -6.52 -3.55 -12.41
CA LEU A 42 -5.16 -3.06 -12.62
C LEU A 42 -4.20 -4.23 -12.42
N LEU A 43 -3.45 -4.56 -13.47
CA LEU A 43 -2.48 -5.66 -13.50
C LEU A 43 -1.10 -5.19 -13.95
N GLY A 44 -0.04 -5.86 -13.49
CA GLY A 44 1.29 -5.68 -14.04
C GLY A 44 1.39 -6.15 -15.49
N HIS A 45 2.27 -5.51 -16.26
CA HIS A 45 2.68 -6.05 -17.56
C HIS A 45 3.59 -7.28 -17.37
N SER A 46 3.48 -8.27 -18.25
CA SER A 46 4.30 -9.50 -18.15
C SER A 46 5.81 -9.20 -18.19
N SER A 47 6.22 -8.21 -19.00
CA SER A 47 7.63 -7.78 -19.08
C SER A 47 8.15 -7.11 -17.80
N SER A 48 7.27 -6.61 -16.93
CA SER A 48 7.64 -6.01 -15.65
C SER A 48 8.11 -7.11 -14.68
N GLY A 49 7.42 -8.25 -14.65
CA GLY A 49 7.79 -9.39 -13.79
C GLY A 49 9.18 -9.94 -14.08
N LEU A 50 9.58 -10.01 -15.36
CA LEU A 50 10.94 -10.44 -15.75
C LEU A 50 12.04 -9.49 -15.24
N LYS A 51 11.71 -8.20 -15.03
CA LYS A 51 12.63 -7.20 -14.49
C LYS A 51 12.60 -7.16 -12.95
N GLY A 52 11.92 -8.12 -12.32
CA GLY A 52 11.71 -8.15 -10.87
C GLY A 52 10.78 -7.06 -10.36
N LEU A 53 9.96 -6.44 -11.22
CA LEU A 53 8.94 -5.47 -10.84
C LEU A 53 7.58 -6.15 -10.71
N PHE A 54 7.05 -6.16 -9.48
CA PHE A 54 5.76 -6.75 -9.16
C PHE A 54 4.75 -5.65 -8.91
N VAL A 55 3.81 -5.49 -9.84
CA VAL A 55 2.63 -4.64 -9.63
C VAL A 55 1.59 -5.45 -8.86
N LEU A 56 1.16 -4.93 -7.72
CA LEU A 56 0.11 -5.56 -6.92
C LEU A 56 -1.24 -5.41 -7.65
N PRO A 57 -1.95 -6.52 -7.93
CA PRO A 57 -3.27 -6.45 -8.55
C PRO A 57 -4.24 -5.61 -7.73
N ARG A 58 -5.07 -4.82 -8.40
CA ARG A 58 -6.08 -3.99 -7.74
C ARG A 58 -7.38 -3.94 -8.53
N VAL A 59 -8.51 -4.08 -7.83
CA VAL A 59 -9.83 -3.76 -8.38
C VAL A 59 -10.02 -2.24 -8.30
N ILE A 60 -10.37 -1.64 -9.44
CA ILE A 60 -10.73 -0.25 -9.61
C ILE A 60 -12.24 -0.20 -9.76
N ASP A 61 -12.92 0.38 -8.79
CA ASP A 61 -14.37 0.59 -8.83
C ASP A 61 -14.74 1.60 -9.94
N SER A 62 -15.97 1.50 -10.44
CA SER A 62 -16.46 2.32 -11.55
C SER A 62 -16.58 3.81 -11.20
N ASP A 63 -16.61 4.18 -9.92
CA ASP A 63 -16.65 5.55 -9.40
C ASP A 63 -15.27 6.05 -8.91
N CYS A 64 -14.22 5.24 -9.07
CA CYS A 64 -12.90 5.58 -8.58
C CYS A 64 -12.28 6.73 -9.39
N CYS A 65 -12.04 7.88 -8.76
CA CYS A 65 -11.44 9.04 -9.41
C CYS A 65 -9.91 8.93 -9.59
N GLU A 66 -9.23 8.21 -8.69
CA GLU A 66 -7.76 8.13 -8.65
C GLU A 66 -7.23 6.72 -8.93
N ILE A 67 -6.51 6.60 -10.05
CA ILE A 67 -5.86 5.35 -10.44
C ILE A 67 -4.36 5.48 -10.17
N ASN A 68 -3.90 4.71 -9.20
CA ASN A 68 -2.50 4.64 -8.81
C ASN A 68 -2.03 3.19 -8.87
N ILE A 69 -0.79 3.01 -9.32
CA ILE A 69 -0.14 1.70 -9.34
C ILE A 69 0.52 1.51 -7.97
N VAL A 70 0.43 0.32 -7.40
CA VAL A 70 1.32 -0.06 -6.29
C VAL A 70 2.22 -1.17 -6.78
N ALA A 71 3.52 -0.97 -6.63
CA ALA A 71 4.50 -1.93 -7.07
C ALA A 71 5.63 -2.08 -6.06
N GLN A 72 6.27 -3.23 -6.08
CA GLN A 72 7.47 -3.55 -5.31
C GLN A 72 8.51 -4.19 -6.24
N THR A 73 9.78 -4.18 -5.84
CA THR A 73 10.84 -4.89 -6.57
C THR A 73 11.46 -6.00 -5.74
N SER A 74 11.75 -7.13 -6.39
CA SER A 74 12.56 -8.20 -5.81
C SER A 74 14.07 -7.93 -5.88
N PHE A 75 14.50 -6.96 -6.68
CA PHE A 75 15.91 -6.64 -6.91
C PHE A 75 16.18 -5.14 -6.75
N PRO A 76 16.10 -4.59 -5.53
CA PRO A 76 16.42 -3.20 -5.29
C PRO A 76 17.93 -2.92 -5.49
N PRO A 77 18.31 -1.71 -5.95
CA PRO A 77 17.43 -0.64 -6.40
C PRO A 77 16.93 -0.87 -7.82
N LEU A 78 15.65 -0.57 -8.08
CA LEU A 78 15.06 -0.61 -9.42
C LEU A 78 14.58 0.78 -9.85
N HIS A 79 15.12 1.29 -10.95
CA HIS A 79 14.69 2.56 -11.52
C HIS A 79 13.62 2.37 -12.61
N ILE A 80 12.55 3.16 -12.54
CA ILE A 80 11.45 3.18 -13.50
C ILE A 80 11.37 4.59 -14.09
N TRP A 81 11.65 4.69 -15.38
CA TRP A 81 11.55 5.94 -16.11
C TRP A 81 10.10 6.40 -16.26
N LYS A 82 9.87 7.71 -16.22
CA LYS A 82 8.61 8.35 -16.59
C LYS A 82 8.11 7.84 -17.93
N GLY A 83 6.82 7.57 -18.02
CA GLY A 83 6.16 7.04 -19.22
C GLY A 83 6.34 5.54 -19.44
N SER A 84 7.18 4.84 -18.65
CA SER A 84 7.31 3.38 -18.72
C SER A 84 5.98 2.71 -18.43
N ARG A 85 5.44 1.98 -19.41
CA ARG A 85 4.18 1.21 -19.26
C ARG A 85 4.43 -0.04 -18.43
N ILE A 86 4.23 0.06 -17.12
CA ILE A 86 4.52 -1.02 -16.16
C ILE A 86 3.28 -1.81 -15.75
N ALA A 87 2.09 -1.23 -15.93
CA ALA A 87 0.80 -1.82 -15.61
C ALA A 87 -0.20 -1.66 -16.76
N GLN A 88 -1.37 -2.26 -16.62
CA GLN A 88 -2.49 -2.14 -17.54
C GLN A 88 -3.82 -2.20 -16.79
N LEU A 89 -4.84 -1.55 -17.34
CA LEU A 89 -6.23 -1.67 -16.90
C LEU A 89 -6.96 -2.65 -17.83
N VAL A 90 -7.60 -3.65 -17.24
CA VAL A 90 -8.47 -4.59 -17.94
C VAL A 90 -9.90 -4.34 -17.46
N PRO A 91 -10.76 -3.70 -18.26
CA PRO A 91 -12.16 -3.49 -17.88
C PRO A 91 -12.88 -4.82 -17.66
N VAL A 92 -13.72 -4.88 -16.62
CA VAL A 92 -14.46 -6.10 -16.27
C VAL A 92 -15.94 -5.78 -16.06
N PRO A 93 -16.86 -6.69 -16.47
CA PRO A 93 -18.28 -6.53 -16.17
C PRO A 93 -18.54 -6.49 -14.66
N GLN A 94 -19.35 -5.53 -14.19
CA GLN A 94 -19.69 -5.37 -12.78
C GLN A 94 -20.94 -6.20 -12.44
N LEU A 95 -20.74 -7.50 -12.23
CA LEU A 95 -21.83 -8.43 -11.88
C LEU A 95 -22.45 -8.13 -10.50
N THR A 96 -21.74 -7.37 -9.67
CA THR A 96 -22.18 -6.96 -8.33
C THR A 96 -23.08 -5.72 -8.31
N ALA A 97 -23.30 -5.06 -9.45
CA ALA A 97 -24.08 -3.82 -9.51
C ALA A 97 -25.53 -3.99 -8.99
N CYS A 98 -26.11 -5.18 -9.15
CA CYS A 98 -27.44 -5.52 -8.65
C CYS A 98 -27.44 -6.02 -7.19
N MET A 99 -26.28 -6.21 -6.57
CA MET A 99 -26.18 -6.64 -5.18
C MET A 99 -26.16 -5.43 -4.26
N LYS A 100 -27.16 -5.33 -3.37
CA LYS A 100 -27.13 -4.34 -2.28
C LYS A 100 -26.14 -4.79 -1.22
N ALA A 101 -25.14 -3.95 -0.93
CA ALA A 101 -24.36 -4.10 0.28
C ALA A 101 -25.28 -3.98 1.50
N LEU A 102 -25.06 -4.81 2.53
CA LEU A 102 -25.84 -4.78 3.78
C LEU A 102 -25.66 -3.49 4.59
N SER A 103 -24.72 -2.63 4.19
CA SER A 103 -24.45 -1.32 4.80
C SER A 103 -24.11 -0.29 3.71
N PRO A 104 -24.57 0.98 3.86
CA PRO A 104 -24.22 2.04 2.92
C PRO A 104 -22.73 2.35 3.02
N ARG A 105 -22.02 2.26 1.89
CA ARG A 105 -20.67 2.81 1.74
C ARG A 105 -20.81 4.28 1.33
N ASP A 106 -20.04 5.17 1.94
CA ASP A 106 -19.94 6.54 1.45
C ASP A 106 -19.33 6.53 0.03
N PRO A 107 -20.02 7.08 -0.98
CA PRO A 107 -19.53 7.16 -2.33
C PRO A 107 -18.50 8.30 -2.41
N GLY A 108 -17.23 7.99 -2.17
CA GLY A 108 -16.19 8.97 -2.34
C GLY A 108 -14.85 8.52 -1.76
N THR A 109 -13.81 8.56 -2.59
CA THR A 109 -12.40 8.36 -2.21
C THR A 109 -12.01 6.95 -1.78
N GLY A 110 -12.54 5.92 -2.46
CA GLY A 110 -12.08 4.52 -2.33
C GLY A 110 -10.61 4.32 -2.75
N GLY A 111 -9.70 4.63 -1.84
CA GLY A 111 -8.25 4.41 -1.95
C GLY A 111 -7.77 3.17 -1.18
N PHE A 112 -6.45 2.97 -1.14
CA PHE A 112 -5.83 1.91 -0.34
C PHE A 112 -6.26 2.04 1.13
N GLY A 113 -6.97 1.05 1.67
CA GLY A 113 -7.39 1.03 3.07
C GLY A 113 -8.73 1.74 3.38
N SER A 114 -9.54 2.10 2.39
CA SER A 114 -10.89 2.70 2.63
C SER A 114 -11.89 1.75 3.30
N THR A 115 -11.51 0.48 3.50
CA THR A 115 -12.35 -0.57 4.11
C THR A 115 -11.64 -1.12 5.35
N GLY A 116 -11.50 -0.28 6.38
CA GLY A 116 -10.91 -0.66 7.66
C GLY A 116 -9.38 -0.71 7.67
N GLY A 117 -8.79 -0.22 8.77
CA GLY A 117 -7.34 -0.26 8.97
C GLY A 117 -6.86 -1.67 9.29
N MET A 118 -6.05 -2.25 8.41
CA MET A 118 -5.26 -3.43 8.78
C MET A 118 -4.10 -2.96 9.67
N ALA A 119 -4.13 -3.30 10.96
CA ALA A 119 -2.98 -3.16 11.83
C ALA A 119 -2.06 -4.38 11.62
N LEU A 120 -0.88 -4.16 11.06
CA LEU A 120 0.18 -5.17 11.08
C LEU A 120 0.95 -4.96 12.40
N LEU A 121 0.76 -5.90 13.34
CA LEU A 121 1.19 -5.87 14.74
C LEU A 121 0.26 -5.09 15.71
N THR A 122 -0.90 -5.66 16.01
CA THR A 122 -1.71 -5.28 17.18
C THR A 122 -1.34 -6.16 18.36
N VAL A 123 -0.43 -5.70 19.21
CA VAL A 123 -0.28 -6.28 20.55
C VAL A 123 -1.24 -5.52 21.47
N PRO A 124 -2.23 -6.17 22.10
CA PRO A 124 -3.02 -5.53 23.14
C PRO A 124 -2.11 -5.14 24.31
N MET A 125 -1.79 -3.85 24.44
CA MET A 125 -1.01 -3.32 25.57
C MET A 125 -1.86 -3.25 26.85
N HIS A 126 -2.45 -4.37 27.29
CA HIS A 126 -2.94 -4.45 28.68
C HIS A 126 -1.77 -4.52 29.68
N GLN A 127 -0.59 -4.94 29.22
CA GLN A 127 0.67 -4.85 29.95
C GLN A 127 1.73 -4.32 28.98
N ARG A 128 2.33 -3.17 29.31
CA ARG A 128 3.51 -2.68 28.60
C ARG A 128 4.65 -3.67 28.85
N ALA A 129 5.51 -3.92 27.86
CA ALA A 129 6.73 -4.69 28.09
C ALA A 129 7.57 -3.93 29.11
N VAL A 130 7.66 -4.45 30.34
CA VAL A 130 8.36 -3.84 31.45
C VAL A 130 9.39 -4.84 31.93
N VAL A 131 10.65 -4.39 32.08
CA VAL A 131 11.72 -5.20 32.64
C VAL A 131 12.14 -4.61 33.97
N THR A 132 12.41 -5.48 34.95
CA THR A 132 13.04 -5.09 36.20
C THR A 132 14.53 -4.90 35.95
N THR A 133 15.02 -3.69 36.17
CA THR A 133 16.43 -3.33 35.99
C THR A 133 17.00 -2.80 37.29
N VAL A 134 18.25 -3.16 37.57
CA VAL A 134 19.03 -2.62 38.68
C VAL A 134 19.91 -1.50 38.12
N LEU A 135 19.69 -0.29 38.60
CA LEU A 135 20.52 0.88 38.31
C LEU A 135 21.59 0.96 39.38
N VAL A 136 22.85 1.00 38.99
CA VAL A 136 24.00 1.07 39.91
C VAL A 136 24.72 2.39 39.70
N HIS A 137 24.89 3.16 40.77
CA HIS A 137 25.67 4.39 40.78
C HIS A 137 26.61 4.39 41.99
N GLY A 138 27.89 4.11 41.75
CA GLY A 138 28.88 3.92 42.82
C GLY A 138 28.52 2.73 43.71
N GLN A 139 28.28 2.99 45.01
CA GLN A 139 27.83 1.98 45.98
C GLN A 139 26.30 1.89 46.09
N GLU A 140 25.56 2.77 45.41
CA GLU A 140 24.10 2.78 45.47
C GLU A 140 23.50 1.89 44.39
N GLN A 141 22.47 1.14 44.75
CA GLN A 141 21.69 0.32 43.82
C GLN A 141 20.20 0.62 43.95
N LEU A 142 19.53 0.76 42.81
CA LEU A 142 18.10 1.01 42.74
C LEU A 142 17.45 0.05 41.75
N THR A 143 16.55 -0.79 42.25
CA THR A 143 15.74 -1.68 41.40
C THR A 143 14.47 -0.95 40.97
N LYS A 144 14.29 -0.74 39.67
CA LYS A 144 13.06 -0.17 39.11
C LYS A 144 12.53 -1.03 37.96
N GLN A 145 11.21 -0.97 37.79
CA GLN A 145 10.52 -1.46 36.61
C GLN A 145 10.60 -0.39 35.51
N VAL A 146 11.19 -0.74 34.36
CA VAL A 146 11.45 0.17 33.25
C VAL A 146 10.70 -0.31 32.00
N LEU A 147 10.15 0.63 31.24
CA LEU A 147 9.50 0.32 29.97
C LEU A 147 10.53 -0.11 28.93
N LEU A 148 10.24 -1.19 28.22
CA LEU A 148 11.04 -1.65 27.10
C LEU A 148 10.51 -1.02 25.82
N ASP A 149 11.18 0.04 25.36
CA ASP A 149 10.97 0.64 24.06
C ASP A 149 12.02 0.07 23.08
N THR A 150 11.56 -0.69 22.09
CA THR A 150 12.44 -1.37 21.12
C THR A 150 12.96 -0.44 20.02
N GLY A 151 12.69 0.87 20.09
CA GLY A 151 13.06 1.86 19.08
C GLY A 151 13.95 3.01 19.56
N ALA A 152 14.39 3.02 20.83
CA ALA A 152 15.19 4.10 21.40
C ALA A 152 16.61 3.64 21.77
N ASP A 153 17.61 4.38 21.30
CA ASP A 153 19.01 4.18 21.71
C ASP A 153 19.34 4.86 23.06
N LEU A 154 18.40 5.64 23.61
CA LEU A 154 18.54 6.39 24.86
C LEU A 154 17.28 6.26 25.71
N SER A 155 17.45 5.88 26.98
CA SER A 155 16.38 5.85 27.98
C SER A 155 16.64 6.86 29.07
N ILE A 156 15.64 7.71 29.37
CA ILE A 156 15.70 8.66 30.49
C ILE A 156 15.01 8.02 31.69
N VAL A 157 15.74 7.92 32.81
CA VAL A 157 15.20 7.47 34.09
C VAL A 157 15.06 8.69 35.01
N SER A 158 13.85 8.94 35.50
CA SER A 158 13.55 9.95 36.54
C SER A 158 13.26 9.31 37.91
#